data_AF-A0A2N3AAS0-F1
#
_entry.id   AF-A0A2N3AAS0-F1
#
_cell.length_a   1.000
_cell.length_b   1.000
_cell.length_c   1.000
_cell.angle_alpha   90.00
_cell.angle_beta   90.00
_cell.angle_gamma   90.00
#
_symmetry.space_group_name_H-M   'P 1'
#
loop_
_entity.id
_entity.type
_entity.pdbx_description
1 polymer ?
#
loop_
_entity_poly.entity_id
_entity_poly.type
_entity_poly.pdbx_seq_one_letter_code
_entity_poly.pdbx_strand_id
1 'polypeptide(L)'
;MTYLHPKYQLLKIDGVKQVDAAEAFALVQTGNALLIDIREPYKYEEGIPDIKSGMKQLPMSDTSKLLKLPESGVTLIMLCAHGIRSIQWTSWLTQHG
;
A
#
# COMPACT_ATOMS: atom_id res chain seq x y z
N MET A 1 7.12 -0.29 20.32
CA MET A 1 8.02 -1.26 19.67
C MET A 1 8.57 -0.61 18.42
N THR A 2 9.85 -0.26 18.41
CA THR A 2 10.51 0.35 17.25
C THR A 2 11.08 -0.80 16.42
N TYR A 3 10.47 -1.09 15.27
CA TYR A 3 10.98 -2.13 14.38
C TYR A 3 12.23 -1.62 13.67
N LEU A 4 13.42 -2.09 14.08
CA LEU A 4 14.69 -1.77 13.43
C LEU A 4 14.80 -2.37 12.01
N HIS A 5 14.07 -3.46 11.76
CA HIS A 5 13.88 -4.05 10.43
C HIS A 5 12.40 -4.45 10.27
N PRO A 6 11.71 -4.00 9.22
CA PRO A 6 10.38 -4.50 8.93
C PRO A 6 10.47 -6.00 8.69
N LYS A 7 9.71 -6.79 9.45
CA LYS A 7 9.57 -8.22 9.17
C LYS A 7 8.75 -8.35 7.89
N TYR A 8 9.41 -8.67 6.78
CA TYR A 8 8.69 -9.07 5.58
C TYR A 8 7.83 -10.29 5.90
N GLN A 9 6.57 -10.21 5.52
CA GLN A 9 5.70 -11.35 5.55
C GLN A 9 6.15 -12.31 4.45
N LEU A 10 6.26 -13.59 4.78
CA LEU A 10 6.75 -14.62 3.85
C LEU A 10 5.69 -15.08 2.84
N LEU A 11 4.49 -14.48 2.86
CA LEU A 11 3.41 -14.83 1.96
C LEU A 11 3.78 -14.40 0.53
N LYS A 12 3.88 -15.37 -0.38
CA LYS A 12 3.98 -15.14 -1.82
C LYS A 12 2.59 -15.15 -2.42
N ILE A 13 2.24 -14.09 -3.14
CA ILE A 13 1.04 -14.00 -3.96
C ILE A 13 1.56 -13.83 -5.39
N ASP A 14 1.09 -14.66 -6.33
CA ASP A 14 1.50 -14.56 -7.72
C ASP A 14 1.15 -13.18 -8.28
N GLY A 15 2.10 -12.58 -9.00
CA GLY A 15 1.95 -11.21 -9.52
C GLY A 15 2.16 -10.09 -8.49
N VAL A 16 2.41 -10.40 -7.22
CA VAL A 16 2.67 -9.40 -6.17
C VAL A 16 4.14 -9.40 -5.77
N LYS A 17 4.76 -8.21 -5.87
CA LYS A 17 6.13 -7.98 -5.42
C LYS A 17 6.12 -7.30 -4.05
N GLN A 18 6.83 -7.87 -3.08
CA GLN A 18 7.18 -7.18 -1.85
C GLN A 18 8.29 -6.16 -2.14
N VAL A 19 8.10 -4.92 -1.74
CA VAL A 19 9.06 -3.83 -1.89
C VAL A 19 9.35 -3.21 -0.53
N ASP A 20 10.56 -2.71 -0.37
CA ASP A 20 10.93 -1.96 0.83
C ASP A 20 10.44 -0.51 0.76
N ALA A 21 10.57 0.23 1.87
CA ALA A 21 10.10 1.61 1.95
C ALA A 21 10.86 2.56 0.99
N ALA A 22 12.15 2.33 0.75
CA ALA A 22 12.96 3.18 -0.11
C ALA A 22 12.63 2.96 -1.59
N GLU A 23 12.46 1.70 -2.00
CA GLU A 23 12.00 1.33 -3.33
C GLU A 23 10.59 1.88 -3.59
N ALA A 24 9.66 1.67 -2.64
CA ALA A 24 8.30 2.20 -2.75
C ALA A 24 8.28 3.72 -2.91
N PHE A 25 9.09 4.43 -2.12
CA PHE A 25 9.21 5.88 -2.21
C PHE A 25 9.71 6.31 -3.59
N ALA A 26 10.77 5.67 -4.10
CA ALA A 26 11.33 5.99 -5.40
C ALA A 26 10.31 5.79 -6.53
N LEU A 27 9.60 4.65 -6.55
CA LEU A 27 8.60 4.33 -7.56
C LEU A 27 7.46 5.36 -7.62
N VAL A 28 7.01 5.82 -6.45
CA VAL A 28 5.93 6.80 -6.36
C VAL A 28 6.41 8.19 -6.77
N GLN A 29 7.61 8.59 -6.36
CA GLN A 29 8.22 9.87 -6.73
C GLN A 29 8.46 9.98 -8.24
N THR A 30 8.85 8.88 -8.90
CA THR A 30 9.04 8.86 -10.36
C THR A 30 7.74 8.72 -11.14
N GLY A 31 6.58 8.63 -10.47
CA GLY A 31 5.27 8.46 -11.12
C GLY A 31 5.03 7.05 -11.70
N ASN A 32 5.86 6.07 -11.35
CA ASN A 32 5.75 4.70 -11.83
C ASN A 32 4.77 3.85 -11.00
N ALA A 33 4.37 4.36 -9.83
CA ALA A 33 3.41 3.70 -8.96
C ALA A 33 2.52 4.70 -8.21
N LEU A 34 1.37 4.21 -7.75
CA LEU A 34 0.46 4.91 -6.86
C LEU A 34 0.49 4.25 -5.48
N LEU A 35 0.83 5.00 -4.44
CA LEU A 35 0.76 4.55 -3.06
C LEU A 35 -0.68 4.60 -2.56
N ILE A 36 -1.18 3.47 -2.06
CA ILE A 36 -2.47 3.36 -1.39
C ILE A 36 -2.22 3.10 0.09
N ASP A 37 -2.48 4.10 0.92
CA ASP A 37 -2.43 3.97 2.37
C ASP A 37 -3.77 3.43 2.87
N ILE A 38 -3.76 2.16 3.32
CA ILE A 38 -4.94 1.47 3.83
C ILE A 38 -5.06 1.51 5.35
N ARG A 39 -4.24 2.34 6.01
CA ARG A 39 -4.38 2.58 7.44
C ARG A 39 -5.68 3.34 7.71
N GLU A 40 -6.17 3.19 8.93
CA GLU A 40 -7.33 3.94 9.39
C GLU A 40 -6.96 5.42 9.63
N PRO A 41 -7.91 6.38 9.51
CA PRO A 41 -7.59 7.80 9.59
C PRO A 41 -6.86 8.23 10.87
N TYR A 42 -7.21 7.62 12.01
CA TYR A 42 -6.56 7.90 13.30
C TYR A 42 -5.07 7.51 13.32
N LYS A 43 -4.58 6.72 12.36
CA LYS A 43 -3.17 6.38 12.21
C LYS A 43 -2.35 7.45 11.47
N TYR A 44 -2.99 8.46 10.87
CA TYR A 44 -2.27 9.54 10.20
C TYR A 44 -1.61 10.50 11.18
N GLU A 45 -2.14 10.59 12.40
CA GLU A 45 -1.54 11.35 13.51
C GLU A 45 -0.20 10.76 13.95
N GLU A 46 0.02 9.46 13.73
CA GLU A 46 1.31 8.79 13.98
C GLU A 46 2.36 9.10 12.89
N GLY A 47 1.96 9.77 11.81
CA GLY A 47 2.81 10.13 10.69
C GLY A 47 2.28 9.61 9.35
N ILE A 48 2.49 10.42 8.33
CA ILE A 48 2.21 10.10 6.93
C ILE A 48 3.52 10.07 6.12
N PRO A 49 3.62 9.20 5.10
CA PRO A 49 4.73 9.25 4.16
C PRO A 49 4.86 10.64 3.52
N ASP A 50 6.09 11.14 3.39
CA ASP A 50 6.39 12.42 2.74
C ASP A 50 6.27 12.31 1.20
N ILE A 51 5.05 12.11 0.71
CA ILE A 51 4.75 11.97 -0.72
C ILE A 51 3.86 13.13 -1.16
N LYS A 52 4.40 13.98 -2.04
CA LYS A 52 3.71 15.18 -2.54
C LYS A 52 2.62 14.86 -3.57
N SER A 53 2.83 13.83 -4.39
CA SER A 53 1.91 13.38 -5.43
C SER A 53 2.03 11.87 -5.62
N GLY A 54 0.94 11.21 -6.03
CA GLY A 54 0.94 9.76 -6.22
C GLY A 54 0.62 8.95 -4.95
N MET A 55 -0.04 9.57 -3.97
CA MET A 55 -0.58 8.87 -2.80
C MET A 55 -2.09 9.08 -2.69
N LYS A 56 -2.82 8.01 -2.33
CA LYS A 56 -4.24 8.06 -1.95
C LYS A 56 -4.44 7.36 -0.61
N GLN A 57 -5.36 7.89 0.17
CA GLN A 57 -5.80 7.29 1.43
C GLN A 57 -7.10 6.51 1.22
N LEU A 58 -7.04 5.22 1.49
CA LEU A 58 -8.13 4.28 1.30
C LEU A 58 -8.23 3.37 2.53
N PRO A 59 -8.77 3.86 3.65
CA PRO A 59 -8.90 3.06 4.86
C PRO A 59 -9.55 1.71 4.58
N MET A 60 -9.01 0.64 5.16
CA MET A 60 -9.52 -0.71 4.94
C MET A 60 -10.98 -0.86 5.39
N SER A 61 -11.43 -0.06 6.36
CA SER A 61 -12.83 0.04 6.80
C SER A 61 -13.79 0.64 5.75
N ASP A 62 -13.29 1.36 4.75
CA ASP A 62 -14.09 2.07 3.75
C ASP A 62 -14.00 1.38 2.38
N THR A 63 -14.80 0.33 2.22
CA THR A 63 -14.87 -0.48 0.99
C THR A 63 -15.46 0.29 -0.20
N SER A 64 -16.19 1.39 0.04
CA SER A 64 -16.77 2.22 -1.03
C SER A 64 -15.70 2.85 -1.93
N LYS A 65 -14.48 3.01 -1.42
CA LYS A 65 -13.36 3.59 -2.15
C LYS A 65 -12.61 2.58 -3.02
N LEU A 66 -12.90 1.27 -2.94
CA LEU A 66 -12.36 0.26 -3.85
C LEU A 66 -12.69 0.60 -5.32
N LEU A 67 -13.87 1.17 -5.56
CA LEU A 67 -14.32 1.66 -6.86
C LEU A 67 -13.52 2.87 -7.40
N LYS A 68 -12.63 3.44 -6.60
CA LYS A 68 -11.80 4.62 -6.93
C LYS A 68 -10.34 4.26 -7.21
N LEU A 69 -10.02 2.97 -7.20
CA LEU A 69 -8.71 2.49 -7.64
C LEU A 69 -8.58 2.71 -9.15
N PRO A 70 -7.37 3.06 -9.62
CA PRO A 70 -7.13 3.24 -11.05
C PRO A 70 -7.35 1.94 -11.82
N GLU A 71 -7.73 2.06 -13.08
CA GLU A 71 -7.87 0.94 -14.01
C GLU A 71 -6.52 0.24 -14.30
N SER A 72 -6.58 -0.91 -14.97
CA SER A 72 -5.43 -1.75 -15.33
C SER A 72 -4.25 -0.96 -15.92
N GLY A 73 -3.02 -1.34 -15.57
CA GLY A 73 -1.80 -0.73 -16.10
C GLY A 73 -1.09 0.23 -15.14
N VAL A 74 -1.70 0.56 -13.99
CA VAL A 74 -1.06 1.32 -12.92
C VAL A 74 -0.51 0.36 -11.85
N THR A 75 0.77 0.49 -11.50
CA THR A 75 1.35 -0.24 -10.37
C THR A 75 0.85 0.36 -9.06
N LEU A 76 0.21 -0.47 -8.22
CA LEU A 76 -0.25 -0.08 -6.89
C LEU A 76 0.75 -0.54 -5.82
N ILE A 77 1.05 0.33 -4.87
CA ILE A 77 1.81 -0.02 -3.67
C ILE A 77 0.89 0.11 -2.46
N MET A 78 0.70 -1.00 -1.75
CA MET A 78 -0.21 -1.07 -0.60
C MET A 78 0.57 -0.85 0.70
N LEU A 79 0.25 0.22 1.43
CA LEU A 79 0.86 0.55 2.71
C LEU A 79 -0.06 0.22 3.88
N CYS A 80 0.44 -0.56 4.84
CA CYS A 80 -0.18 -0.69 6.16
C CYS A 80 0.88 -0.67 7.25
N ALA A 81 0.46 -0.67 8.52
CA ALA A 81 1.39 -0.56 9.65
C ALA A 81 2.43 -1.71 9.78
N HIS A 82 2.06 -2.95 9.42
CA HIS A 82 2.89 -4.14 9.73
C HIS A 82 2.89 -5.21 8.62
N GLY A 83 2.54 -4.84 7.39
CA GLY A 83 2.51 -5.74 6.22
C GLY A 83 1.31 -6.70 6.12
N ILE A 84 0.63 -7.07 7.22
CA ILE A 84 -0.43 -8.10 7.15
C ILE A 84 -1.67 -7.64 6.37
N ARG A 85 -2.12 -6.40 6.58
CA ARG A 85 -3.32 -5.86 5.92
C ARG A 85 -3.06 -5.59 4.44
N SER A 86 -1.86 -5.10 4.10
CA SER A 86 -1.49 -4.85 2.71
C SER A 86 -1.51 -6.16 1.91
N ILE A 87 -1.09 -7.26 2.51
CA ILE A 87 -1.14 -8.60 1.89
C ILE A 87 -2.56 -9.11 1.67
N GLN A 88 -3.42 -8.99 2.69
CA GLN A 88 -4.83 -9.36 2.55
C GLN A 88 -5.49 -8.58 1.41
N TRP A 89 -5.20 -7.28 1.34
CA TRP A 89 -5.72 -6.41 0.30
C TRP A 89 -5.17 -6.74 -1.08
N THR A 90 -3.86 -6.93 -1.23
CA THR A 90 -3.27 -7.33 -2.52
C THR A 90 -3.83 -8.67 -2.98
N SER A 91 -3.99 -9.64 -2.07
CA SER A 91 -4.58 -10.94 -2.41
C SER A 91 -6.03 -10.81 -2.88
N TRP A 92 -6.81 -9.95 -2.23
CA TRP A 92 -8.19 -9.70 -2.63
C TRP A 92 -8.25 -9.03 -4.00
N LEU A 93 -7.43 -8.00 -4.22
CA LEU A 93 -7.35 -7.28 -5.50
C LEU A 93 -6.97 -8.20 -6.66
N THR A 94 -5.95 -9.06 -6.50
CA THR A 94 -5.55 -10.02 -7.54
C THR A 94 -6.63 -11.04 -7.89
N GLN A 95 -7.61 -11.26 -7.02
CA GLN A 95 -8.73 -12.18 -7.27
C GLN A 95 -9.95 -11.48 -7.90
N HIS A 96 -10.02 -10.15 -7.83
CA HIS A 96 -11.20 -9.36 -8.21
C HIS A 96 -10.89 -8.25 -9.24
N GLY A 97 -9.69 -8.25 -9.83
CA GLY A 97 -9.22 -7.28 -10.81
C GLY A 97 -8.16 -7.88 -11.74
#